data_AF-A0A7S6LVB7-F1
#
_entry.id   AF-A0A7S6LVB7-F1
#
_cell.length_a   1.000
_cell.length_b   1.000
_cell.length_c   1.000
_cell.angle_alpha   90.00
_cell.angle_beta   90.00
_cell.angle_gamma   90.00
#
_symmetry.space_group_name_H-M   'P 1'
#
loop_
_entity.id
_entity.type
_entity.pdbx_description
1 polymer ?
#
loop_
_entity_poly.entity_id
_entity_poly.type
_entity_poly.pdbx_seq_one_letter_code
_entity_poly.pdbx_strand_id
1 'polypeptide(L)'
;MNQQSETDAQFDPDLPTANAVMASLCCVAAQYASRPSTELAKLALDLAYKLTAPQYAESELITEVAQQLVRQWKQVLYQQVQARAAGMIIPGNRFIN
;
A
#
# COMPACT_ATOMS: atom_id res chain seq x y z
N MET A 1 -34.68 12.75 -25.97
CA MET A 1 -33.22 12.96 -25.93
C MET A 1 -32.61 11.90 -25.02
N ASN A 2 -31.68 11.11 -25.55
CA ASN A 2 -30.84 10.15 -24.83
C ASN A 2 -29.72 10.85 -24.05
N GLN A 3 -29.34 10.29 -22.88
CA GLN A 3 -28.04 10.34 -22.17
C GLN A 3 -28.31 9.84 -20.72
N GLN A 4 -27.60 8.92 -20.06
CA GLN A 4 -26.34 8.18 -20.28
C GLN A 4 -26.29 7.03 -19.25
N SER A 5 -25.88 5.83 -19.70
CA SER A 5 -24.93 4.88 -19.06
C SER A 5 -25.12 4.52 -17.58
N GLU A 6 -25.62 3.33 -17.22
CA GLU A 6 -24.89 2.06 -17.08
C GLU A 6 -23.76 2.09 -16.03
N THR A 7 -23.79 1.09 -15.14
CA THR A 7 -22.87 0.76 -14.03
C THR A 7 -22.98 1.59 -12.74
N ASP A 8 -24.16 1.54 -12.12
CA ASP A 8 -24.27 1.59 -10.65
C ASP A 8 -23.71 0.26 -10.09
N ALA A 9 -22.38 0.15 -10.11
CA ALA A 9 -21.67 -0.94 -9.46
C ALA A 9 -21.96 -0.83 -7.97
N GLN A 10 -22.97 -1.58 -7.53
CA GLN A 10 -23.32 -1.94 -6.16
C GLN A 10 -22.26 -1.47 -5.14
N PHE A 11 -22.35 -0.20 -4.74
CA PHE A 11 -21.49 0.38 -3.73
C PHE A 11 -21.91 -0.27 -2.41
N ASP A 12 -21.13 -1.24 -1.96
CA ASP A 12 -21.28 -1.83 -0.64
C ASP A 12 -20.64 -0.84 0.36
N PRO A 13 -21.43 -0.06 1.14
CA PRO A 13 -20.91 1.02 1.97
C PRO A 13 -20.01 0.52 3.11
N ASP A 14 -20.05 -0.79 3.40
CA ASP A 14 -19.20 -1.48 4.37
C ASP A 14 -17.90 -2.02 3.76
N LEU A 15 -17.76 -2.05 2.43
CA LEU A 15 -16.53 -2.48 1.76
C LEU A 15 -15.58 -1.28 1.63
N PRO A 16 -14.37 -1.32 2.24
CA PRO A 16 -13.44 -0.21 2.13
C PRO A 16 -13.02 -0.03 0.68
N THR A 17 -13.37 1.11 0.08
CA THR A 17 -12.99 1.42 -1.31
C THR A 17 -11.47 1.36 -1.51
N ALA A 18 -11.02 1.19 -2.76
CA ALA A 18 -9.60 1.24 -3.10
C ALA A 18 -8.92 2.52 -2.57
N ASN A 19 -9.65 3.64 -2.55
CA ASN A 19 -9.22 4.90 -1.96
C ASN A 19 -9.01 4.82 -0.44
N ALA A 20 -9.90 4.15 0.29
CA ALA A 20 -9.75 3.96 1.74
C ALA A 20 -8.54 3.07 2.07
N VAL A 21 -8.30 2.02 1.28
CA VAL A 21 -7.13 1.14 1.42
C VAL A 21 -5.84 1.90 1.08
N MET A 22 -5.83 2.72 0.01
CA MET A 22 -4.70 3.58 -0.33
C MET A 22 -4.42 4.64 0.74
N ALA A 23 -5.45 5.29 1.28
CA ALA A 23 -5.30 6.27 2.36
C ALA A 23 -4.73 5.61 3.63
N SER A 24 -5.24 4.42 3.97
CA SER A 24 -4.72 3.62 5.09
C SER A 24 -3.25 3.27 4.88
N LEU A 25 -2.89 2.83 3.67
CA LEU A 25 -1.50 2.52 3.32
C LEU A 25 -0.60 3.76 3.41
N CYS A 26 -1.07 4.92 2.97
CA CYS A 26 -0.34 6.18 3.06
C CYS A 26 -0.09 6.59 4.52
N CYS A 27 -1.09 6.43 5.39
CA CYS A 27 -0.95 6.65 6.82
C CYS A 27 0.08 5.70 7.47
N VAL A 28 0.06 4.41 7.11
CA VAL A 28 1.04 3.43 7.60
C VAL A 28 2.44 3.77 7.06
N ALA A 29 2.55 4.22 5.81
CA ALA A 29 3.80 4.66 5.21
C ALA A 29 4.41 5.87 5.93
N ALA A 30 3.59 6.88 6.22
CA ALA A 30 4.01 8.07 6.97
C ALA A 30 4.44 7.73 8.40
N GLN A 31 3.68 6.85 9.07
CA GLN A 31 4.05 6.35 10.39
C GLN A 31 5.36 5.55 10.34
N TYR A 32 5.56 4.72 9.32
CA TYR A 32 6.78 3.98 9.10
C TYR A 32 7.98 4.91 8.87
N ALA A 33 7.81 5.97 8.08
CA ALA A 33 8.86 6.97 7.86
C ALA A 33 9.26 7.70 9.16
N SER A 34 8.31 7.88 10.07
CA SER A 34 8.53 8.48 11.39
C SER A 34 9.12 7.50 12.41
N ARG A 35 8.70 6.23 12.35
CA ARG A 35 9.07 5.14 13.26
C ARG A 35 9.19 3.83 12.48
N PRO A 36 10.35 3.54 11.88
CA PRO A 36 10.52 2.34 11.08
C PRO A 36 10.35 1.11 11.95
N SER A 37 9.30 0.32 11.65
CA SER A 37 8.94 -0.88 12.39
C SER A 37 8.60 -2.00 11.41
N THR A 38 9.06 -3.21 11.71
CA THR A 38 8.77 -4.39 10.90
C THR A 38 7.27 -4.69 10.85
N GLU A 39 6.54 -4.43 11.93
CA GLU A 39 5.09 -4.63 11.99
C GLU A 39 4.34 -3.65 11.08
N LEU A 40 4.79 -2.38 11.03
CA LEU A 40 4.22 -1.39 10.11
C LEU A 40 4.51 -1.74 8.65
N ALA A 41 5.72 -2.24 8.34
CA ALA A 41 6.07 -2.66 6.98
C ALA A 41 5.27 -3.91 6.55
N LYS A 42 5.02 -4.86 7.46
CA LYS A 42 4.13 -6.01 7.19
C LYS A 42 2.69 -5.55 6.96
N LEU A 43 2.18 -4.61 7.78
CA LEU A 43 0.84 -4.08 7.64
C LEU A 43 0.67 -3.34 6.30
N ALA A 44 1.65 -2.53 5.90
CA ALA A 44 1.62 -1.86 4.61
C ALA A 44 1.68 -2.84 3.44
N LEU A 45 2.47 -3.92 3.57
CA LEU A 45 2.51 -4.99 2.56
C LEU A 45 1.16 -5.71 2.46
N ASP A 46 0.52 -6.03 3.58
CA ASP A 46 -0.80 -6.68 3.62
C ASP A 46 -1.88 -5.79 2.98
N LEU A 47 -1.86 -4.48 3.25
CA LEU A 47 -2.74 -3.50 2.62
C LEU A 47 -2.49 -3.39 1.11
N ALA A 48 -1.23 -3.38 0.68
CA ALA A 48 -0.88 -3.36 -0.73
C ALA A 48 -1.37 -4.62 -1.45
N TYR A 49 -1.25 -5.80 -0.83
CA TYR A 49 -1.80 -7.04 -1.34
C TYR A 49 -3.32 -7.02 -1.42
N LYS A 50 -4.00 -6.49 -0.40
CA LYS A 50 -5.46 -6.30 -0.44
C LYS A 50 -5.85 -5.41 -1.61
N LEU A 51 -5.10 -4.33 -1.90
CA LEU A 51 -5.35 -3.45 -3.05
C LEU A 51 -5.19 -4.16 -4.40
N THR A 52 -4.40 -5.23 -4.49
CA THR A 52 -4.30 -6.06 -5.72
C THR A 52 -5.49 -6.99 -5.94
N ALA A 53 -6.40 -7.11 -4.98
CA ALA A 53 -7.56 -7.97 -5.13
C ALA A 53 -8.49 -7.44 -6.25
N PRO A 54 -9.09 -8.34 -7.05
CA PRO A 54 -9.88 -7.96 -8.23
C PRO A 54 -11.10 -7.11 -7.87
N GLN A 55 -11.60 -7.20 -6.64
CA GLN A 55 -12.67 -6.37 -6.09
C GLN A 55 -12.31 -4.89 -5.90
N TYR A 56 -11.01 -4.55 -5.87
CA TYR A 56 -10.52 -3.17 -5.79
C TYR A 56 -9.80 -2.74 -7.08
N ALA A 57 -9.69 -3.66 -8.05
CA ALA A 57 -9.17 -3.40 -9.39
C ALA A 57 -10.21 -2.65 -10.25
N GLU A 58 -10.85 -1.62 -9.68
CA GLU A 58 -11.75 -0.71 -10.40
C GLU A 58 -11.04 -0.02 -11.57
N SER A 59 -9.70 0.07 -11.50
CA SER A 59 -8.87 0.59 -12.57
C SER A 59 -7.56 -0.20 -12.67
N GLU A 60 -7.11 -0.40 -13.91
CA GLU A 60 -5.80 -0.97 -14.22
C GLU A 60 -4.67 -0.18 -13.52
N LEU A 61 -4.84 1.15 -13.41
CA LEU A 61 -3.95 2.04 -12.67
C LEU A 61 -3.84 1.66 -11.18
N ILE A 62 -4.95 1.34 -10.52
CA ILE A 62 -4.96 0.94 -9.11
C ILE A 62 -4.21 -0.38 -8.94
N THR A 63 -4.39 -1.31 -9.88
CA THR A 63 -3.70 -2.59 -9.88
C THR A 63 -2.19 -2.42 -10.07
N GLU A 64 -1.76 -1.58 -11.01
CA GLU A 64 -0.35 -1.26 -11.23
C GLU A 64 0.27 -0.61 -9.99
N VAL A 65 -0.41 0.39 -9.42
CA VAL A 65 0.05 1.08 -8.19
C VAL A 65 0.12 0.11 -7.02
N ALA A 66 -0.87 -0.77 -6.85
CA ALA A 66 -0.88 -1.82 -5.83
C ALA A 66 0.33 -2.76 -5.98
N GLN A 67 0.60 -3.22 -7.20
CA GLN A 67 1.74 -4.10 -7.47
C GLN A 67 3.08 -3.40 -7.22
N GLN A 68 3.21 -2.13 -7.63
CA GLN A 68 4.38 -1.31 -7.35
C GLN A 68 4.61 -1.18 -5.84
N LEU A 69 3.55 -0.90 -5.08
CA LEU A 69 3.57 -0.81 -3.62
C LEU A 69 3.99 -2.14 -2.97
N VAL A 70 3.44 -3.28 -3.41
CA VAL A 70 3.83 -4.60 -2.92
C VAL A 70 5.34 -4.83 -3.12
N ARG A 71 5.89 -4.46 -4.28
CA ARG A 71 7.32 -4.59 -4.57
C ARG A 71 8.16 -3.70 -3.65
N GLN A 72 7.76 -2.44 -3.48
CA GLN A 72 8.46 -1.50 -2.60
C GLN A 72 8.48 -1.98 -1.15
N TRP A 73 7.32 -2.40 -0.61
CA TRP A 73 7.24 -2.87 0.78
C TRP A 73 7.98 -4.19 1.02
N LYS A 74 8.00 -5.09 0.04
CA LYS A 74 8.87 -6.29 0.09
C LYS A 74 10.33 -5.93 0.17
N GLN A 75 10.78 -4.96 -0.63
CA GLN A 75 12.16 -4.51 -0.61
C GLN A 75 12.52 -3.86 0.74
N VAL A 76 11.63 -3.03 1.29
CA VAL A 76 11.79 -2.43 2.63
C VAL A 76 11.91 -3.50 3.72
N LEU A 77 11.03 -4.51 3.70
CA LEU A 77 11.10 -5.63 4.65
C LEU A 77 12.39 -6.43 4.50
N TYR A 78 12.80 -6.73 3.28
CA TYR A 78 14.04 -7.43 3.01
C TYR A 78 15.27 -6.65 3.53
N GLN A 79 15.30 -5.34 3.29
CA GLN A 79 16.34 -4.46 3.83
C GLN A 79 16.33 -4.42 5.35
N GLN A 80 15.16 -4.37 6.00
CA GLN A 80 15.06 -4.42 7.46
C GLN A 80 15.56 -5.75 8.04
N VAL A 81 15.17 -6.88 7.45
CA VAL A 81 15.60 -8.21 7.89
C VAL A 81 17.11 -8.34 7.75
N GLN A 82 17.67 -7.89 6.62
CA GLN A 82 19.12 -7.87 6.42
C GLN A 82 19.85 -6.95 7.38
N ALA A 83 19.34 -5.74 7.62
CA ALA A 83 19.91 -4.80 8.59
C ALA A 83 19.97 -5.40 10.00
N ARG A 84 18.87 -6.05 10.40
CA ARG A 84 18.75 -6.70 11.71
C ARG A 84 19.65 -7.93 11.83
N ALA A 85 19.80 -8.71 10.76
CA ALA A 85 20.71 -9.86 10.69
C ALA A 85 22.20 -9.44 10.68
N ALA A 86 22.52 -8.30 10.07
CA ALA A 86 23.88 -7.75 10.02
C ALA A 86 24.28 -6.97 11.27
N GLY A 87 23.38 -6.81 12.26
CA GLY A 87 23.62 -5.99 13.45
C GLY A 87 23.80 -4.49 13.14
N MET A 88 23.49 -4.05 11.92
CA MET A 88 23.58 -2.66 11.52
C MET A 88 22.26 -1.95 11.86
N ILE A 89 22.32 -1.03 12.81
CA ILE A 89 21.30 0.01 12.96
C ILE A 89 21.36 0.85 11.68
N ILE A 90 20.36 0.68 10.79
CA ILE A 90 20.20 1.53 9.61
C ILE A 90 19.90 2.94 10.13
N PRO A 91 20.77 3.94 9.90
CA PRO A 91 20.39 5.32 10.16
C PRO A 91 19.29 5.68 9.15
N GLY A 92 18.14 6.07 9.69
CA GLY A 92 16.96 6.39 8.91
C GLY A 92 17.19 7.49 7.87
N ASN A 93 16.41 7.37 6.79
CA ASN A 93 16.02 8.44 5.89
C ASN A 93 17.14 9.35 5.34
N ARG A 94 17.78 8.90 4.26
CA ARG A 94 18.17 9.84 3.20
C ARG A 94 16.94 10.12 2.34
N PHE A 95 16.08 11.02 2.83
CA PHE A 95 15.24 11.81 1.92
C PHE A 95 16.19 12.70 1.12
N ILE A 96 16.33 12.40 -0.16
CA ILE A 96 17.05 13.24 -1.11
C ILE A 96 16.01 14.25 -1.61
N ASN A 97 16.22 15.53 -1.28
CA ASN A 97 15.54 16.69 -1.89
C ASN A 97 15.77 16.73 -3.39
#